data_AF-A0A1S8WXY5-F1
#
_entry.id   AF-A0A1S8WXY5-F1
#
_cell.length_a   1.000
_cell.length_b   1.000
_cell.length_c   1.000
_cell.angle_alpha   90.00
_cell.angle_beta   90.00
_cell.angle_gamma   90.00
#
_symmetry.space_group_name_H-M   'P 1'
#
loop_
_entity.id
_entity.type
_entity.pdbx_description
1 polymer ?
#
loop_
_entity_poly.entity_id
_entity_poly.type
_entity_poly.pdbx_seq_one_letter_code
_entity_poly.pdbx_strand_id
1 'polypeptide(L)'
;MYIFTGLGTNEVLFSPETGIVRVGGSEAITCVLKQTAEGTFSLQDTQSRADLISINETEHAIKPPVGQPAYTNYGSTKVTCTWTPQSDGQPLKKTLTVRILPKDLAGTIDGKTTGDLTLMAGDKRTLQCGLLPSDAAEKLNGLWNATADPAEAATIQIPEDHTKAEVLPPTEQGFLEVPGEFSVRCVFYSPENTVIHEFTQKVIVNQNVK
;
A
#
# COMPACT_ATOMS: atom_id res chain seq x y z
N MET A 1 -1.89 27.10 40.67
CA MET A 1 -0.75 26.52 39.94
C MET A 1 -1.12 25.09 39.63
N TYR A 2 -1.64 24.83 38.43
CA TYR A 2 -2.05 23.48 38.02
C TYR A 2 -0.82 22.77 37.45
N ILE A 3 -0.37 21.71 38.13
CA ILE A 3 0.68 20.82 37.63
C ILE A 3 -0.02 19.81 36.72
N PHE A 4 0.13 19.98 35.40
CA PHE A 4 -0.20 18.92 34.46
C PHE A 4 0.92 17.87 34.50
N THR A 5 0.79 16.85 35.34
CA THR A 5 1.53 15.60 35.17
C THR A 5 0.81 14.77 34.11
N GLY A 6 1.02 15.10 32.84
CA GLY A 6 0.76 14.16 31.76
C GLY A 6 1.79 13.05 31.84
N LEU A 7 1.43 11.93 32.46
CA LEU A 7 2.16 10.66 32.32
C LEU A 7 2.03 10.25 30.85
N GLY A 8 2.90 10.77 29.99
CA GLY A 8 3.09 10.19 28.68
C GLY A 8 3.58 8.75 28.88
N THR A 9 2.99 7.79 28.19
CA THR A 9 3.56 6.47 28.08
C THR A 9 4.75 6.52 27.13
N ASN A 10 5.86 5.87 27.48
CA ASN A 10 6.96 5.66 26.55
C ASN A 10 6.46 4.75 25.41
N GLU A 11 6.62 5.20 24.16
CA GLU A 11 6.20 4.47 22.97
C GLU A 11 7.28 4.57 21.90
N VAL A 12 7.61 3.44 21.29
CA VAL A 12 8.49 3.38 20.12
C VAL A 12 7.67 3.75 18.89
N LEU A 13 8.18 4.65 18.06
CA LEU A 13 7.54 5.12 16.84
C LEU A 13 8.50 5.01 15.66
N PHE A 14 7.95 4.98 14.45
CA PHE A 14 8.72 5.14 13.22
C PHE A 14 8.39 6.49 12.59
N SER A 15 9.36 7.11 11.95
CA SER A 15 9.17 8.33 11.18
C SER A 15 9.76 8.15 9.78
N PRO A 16 8.96 8.20 8.70
CA PRO A 16 7.49 8.33 8.69
C PRO A 16 6.76 7.11 9.27
N GLU A 17 5.60 7.34 9.91
CA GLU A 17 4.80 6.27 10.55
C GLU A 17 4.22 5.27 9.54
N THR A 18 4.00 5.70 8.30
CA THR A 18 3.40 4.86 7.25
C THR A 18 4.35 3.78 6.74
N GLY A 19 5.67 3.99 6.89
CA GLY A 19 6.68 3.10 6.33
C GLY A 19 6.75 3.07 4.81
N ILE A 20 6.16 4.06 4.13
CA ILE A 20 6.07 4.09 2.67
C ILE A 20 7.17 5.00 2.09
N VAL A 21 7.97 4.45 1.19
CA VAL A 21 9.00 5.15 0.40
C VAL A 21 8.87 4.77 -1.08
N ARG A 22 9.69 5.37 -1.96
CA ARG A 22 9.61 5.13 -3.42
C ARG A 22 10.96 4.77 -4.01
N VAL A 23 10.95 3.96 -5.06
CA VAL A 23 12.13 3.71 -5.90
C VAL A 23 12.66 5.04 -6.46
N GLY A 24 13.97 5.25 -6.36
CA GLY A 24 14.67 6.49 -6.69
C GLY A 24 14.76 7.48 -5.53
N GLY A 25 14.00 7.27 -4.44
CA GLY A 25 14.14 8.02 -3.20
C GLY A 25 15.27 7.52 -2.32
N SER A 26 15.73 8.36 -1.40
CA SER A 26 16.81 8.05 -0.43
C SER A 26 16.39 8.36 1.01
N GLU A 27 15.10 8.62 1.24
CA GLU A 27 14.55 8.98 2.53
C GLU A 27 14.73 7.82 3.52
N ALA A 28 15.30 8.11 4.68
CA ALA A 28 15.44 7.13 5.74
C ALA A 28 14.20 7.07 6.62
N ILE A 29 13.87 5.88 7.11
CA ILE A 29 12.81 5.69 8.11
C ILE A 29 13.48 5.46 9.46
N THR A 30 13.35 6.41 10.37
CA THR A 30 14.01 6.36 11.68
C THR A 30 13.10 5.77 12.73
N CYS A 31 13.65 4.94 13.59
CA CYS A 31 12.99 4.56 14.83
C CYS A 31 13.30 5.57 15.94
N VAL A 32 12.26 6.05 16.62
CA VAL A 32 12.36 7.07 17.65
C VAL A 32 11.54 6.68 18.87
N LEU A 33 11.87 7.27 20.03
CA LEU A 33 11.07 7.14 21.25
C LEU A 33 10.27 8.42 21.40
N LYS A 34 8.97 8.30 21.68
CA LYS A 34 8.05 9.43 21.85
C LYS A 34 8.47 10.39 22.99
N GLN A 35 9.26 9.88 23.94
CA GLN A 35 9.84 10.67 25.03
C GLN A 35 11.35 10.44 25.09
N THR A 36 12.04 11.32 25.81
CA THR A 36 13.48 11.19 26.04
C THR A 36 13.70 10.37 27.31
N ALA A 37 13.96 9.08 27.13
CA ALA A 37 14.43 8.20 28.19
C ALA A 37 15.73 7.50 27.74
N GLU A 38 16.66 7.31 28.66
CA GLU A 38 17.93 6.64 28.36
C GLU A 38 17.71 5.15 28.08
N GLY A 39 18.30 4.69 26.99
CA GLY A 39 18.15 3.33 26.51
C GLY A 39 18.83 3.14 25.16
N THR A 40 18.69 1.95 24.61
CA THR A 40 19.30 1.55 23.35
C THR A 40 18.22 1.07 22.39
N PHE A 41 18.36 1.42 21.11
CA PHE A 41 17.54 0.88 20.05
C PHE A 41 18.24 -0.29 19.37
N SER A 42 17.43 -1.24 18.90
CA SER A 42 17.83 -2.28 17.98
C SER A 42 16.76 -2.41 16.90
N LEU A 43 17.21 -2.43 15.64
CA LEU A 43 16.35 -2.66 14.49
C LEU A 43 16.62 -4.04 13.92
N GLN A 44 15.56 -4.73 13.53
CA GLN A 44 15.66 -6.04 12.88
C GLN A 44 14.70 -6.14 11.70
N ASP A 45 15.25 -6.40 10.52
CA ASP A 45 14.46 -6.84 9.37
C ASP A 45 14.09 -8.32 9.57
N THR A 46 12.81 -8.57 9.85
CA THR A 46 12.33 -9.92 10.20
C THR A 46 12.22 -10.84 8.98
N GLN A 47 12.35 -10.30 7.77
CA GLN A 47 12.32 -11.07 6.53
C GLN A 47 13.67 -11.06 5.79
N SER A 48 14.70 -10.40 6.35
CA SER A 48 16.07 -10.39 5.83
C SER A 48 16.18 -9.97 4.35
N ARG A 49 15.42 -8.95 3.95
CA ARG A 49 15.33 -8.39 2.60
C ARG A 49 16.42 -7.34 2.36
N ALA A 50 17.67 -7.80 2.39
CA ALA A 50 18.84 -6.95 2.09
C ALA A 50 18.85 -6.39 0.65
N ASP A 51 18.04 -6.96 -0.24
CA ASP A 51 17.78 -6.47 -1.59
C ASP A 51 16.88 -5.22 -1.64
N LEU A 52 16.13 -4.95 -0.55
CA LEU A 52 15.19 -3.85 -0.43
C LEU A 52 15.72 -2.74 0.49
N ILE A 53 16.29 -3.10 1.64
CA ILE A 53 16.68 -2.15 2.68
C ILE A 53 18.04 -2.49 3.29
N SER A 54 18.61 -1.53 4.00
CA SER A 54 19.67 -1.76 4.99
C SER A 54 19.29 -1.12 6.32
N ILE A 55 19.90 -1.62 7.41
CA ILE A 55 19.74 -1.06 8.75
C ILE A 55 21.02 -0.32 9.11
N ASN A 56 20.89 0.95 9.46
CA ASN A 56 21.94 1.74 10.06
C ASN A 56 21.74 1.75 11.58
N GLU A 57 22.56 0.97 12.28
CA GLU A 57 22.47 0.81 13.73
C GLU A 57 22.83 2.09 14.50
N THR A 58 23.66 2.97 13.94
CA THR A 58 24.09 4.21 14.61
C THR A 58 22.99 5.27 14.60
N GLU A 59 22.28 5.38 13.49
CA GLU A 59 21.19 6.35 13.32
C GLU A 59 19.82 5.76 13.64
N HIS A 60 19.76 4.46 13.96
CA HIS A 60 18.52 3.68 14.14
C HIS A 60 17.57 3.89 12.96
N ALA A 61 18.12 3.77 11.75
CA ALA A 61 17.46 4.15 10.53
C ALA A 61 17.42 3.01 9.52
N ILE A 62 16.29 2.87 8.85
CA ILE A 62 16.09 2.01 7.68
C ILE A 62 16.46 2.85 6.46
N LYS A 63 17.43 2.38 5.69
CA LYS A 63 17.98 3.10 4.53
C LYS A 63 17.85 2.25 3.26
N PRO A 64 18.15 2.82 2.08
CA PRO A 64 18.41 2.03 0.88
C PRO A 64 19.44 0.91 1.12
N PRO A 65 19.46 -0.13 0.27
CA PRO A 65 20.45 -1.20 0.37
C PRO A 65 21.89 -0.70 0.46
N VAL A 66 22.77 -1.48 1.08
CA VAL A 66 24.16 -1.09 1.31
C VAL A 66 24.85 -0.72 -0.01
N GLY A 67 25.49 0.45 -0.04
CA GLY A 67 26.20 0.95 -1.23
C GLY A 67 25.28 1.54 -2.31
N GLN A 68 23.96 1.57 -2.10
CA GLN A 68 23.02 2.22 -3.02
C GLN A 68 22.71 3.65 -2.52
N PRO A 69 22.71 4.65 -3.41
CA PRO A 69 22.35 6.02 -3.03
C PRO A 69 20.83 6.19 -2.85
N ALA A 70 20.03 5.26 -3.36
CA ALA A 70 18.57 5.31 -3.38
C ALA A 70 17.97 3.90 -3.41
N TYR A 71 16.69 3.76 -3.07
CA TYR A 71 15.96 2.50 -3.23
C TYR A 71 15.87 2.13 -4.71
N THR A 72 16.32 0.93 -5.08
CA THR A 72 16.34 0.47 -6.47
C THR A 72 15.23 -0.52 -6.80
N ASN A 73 14.80 -1.30 -5.81
CA ASN A 73 13.79 -2.34 -5.95
C ASN A 73 12.52 -1.95 -5.18
N TYR A 74 11.35 -2.27 -5.73
CA TYR A 74 10.09 -2.15 -5.03
C TYR A 74 9.68 -3.46 -4.37
N GLY A 75 8.90 -3.35 -3.31
CA GLY A 75 8.41 -4.49 -2.54
C GLY A 75 8.13 -4.10 -1.10
N SER A 76 7.96 -5.11 -0.25
CA SER A 76 7.68 -4.91 1.16
C SER A 76 8.55 -5.80 2.04
N THR A 77 8.83 -5.30 3.24
CA THR A 77 9.45 -6.07 4.32
C THR A 77 8.93 -5.61 5.68
N LYS A 78 9.13 -6.41 6.73
CA LYS A 78 8.76 -6.05 8.11
C LYS A 78 10.00 -5.76 8.93
N VAL A 79 10.03 -4.59 9.55
CA VAL A 79 11.11 -4.18 10.45
C VAL A 79 10.55 -4.02 11.85
N THR A 80 11.19 -4.67 12.82
CA THR A 80 10.88 -4.50 14.24
C THR A 80 11.92 -3.60 14.87
N CYS A 81 11.45 -2.52 15.49
CA CYS A 81 12.28 -1.71 16.37
C CYS A 81 12.01 -2.08 17.82
N THR A 82 13.07 -2.33 18.56
CA THR A 82 13.05 -2.57 20.00
C THR A 82 13.83 -1.46 20.69
N TRP A 83 13.21 -0.81 21.66
CA TRP A 83 13.89 0.08 22.60
C TRP A 83 14.03 -0.61 23.95
N THR A 84 15.25 -0.68 24.46
CA THR A 84 15.57 -1.29 25.75
C THR A 84 16.03 -0.20 26.73
N PRO A 85 15.33 0.02 27.85
CA PRO A 85 15.71 1.01 28.85
C PRO A 85 17.06 0.67 29.49
N GLN A 86 17.82 1.69 29.88
CA GLN A 86 19.11 1.51 30.59
C GLN A 86 18.93 1.10 32.07
N SER A 87 17.81 1.48 32.69
CA SER A 87 17.41 1.08 34.04
C SER A 87 16.31 0.01 33.99
N ASP A 88 16.03 -0.64 35.13
CA ASP A 88 14.97 -1.64 35.25
C ASP A 88 13.65 -1.17 34.62
N GLY A 89 13.29 -1.81 33.51
CA GLY A 89 12.13 -1.49 32.70
C GLY A 89 11.92 -2.53 31.61
N GLN A 90 10.69 -2.64 31.12
CA GLN A 90 10.36 -3.58 30.05
C GLN A 90 10.76 -2.98 28.68
N PRO A 91 11.34 -3.78 27.77
CA PRO A 91 11.64 -3.32 26.43
C PRO A 91 10.34 -3.03 25.67
N LEU A 92 10.35 -1.93 24.91
CA LEU A 92 9.24 -1.53 24.06
C LEU A 92 9.51 -1.97 22.63
N LYS A 93 8.48 -2.46 21.94
CA LYS A 93 8.62 -2.96 20.58
C LYS A 93 7.53 -2.39 19.68
N LYS A 94 7.92 -2.05 18.45
CA LYS A 94 6.98 -1.73 17.36
C LYS A 94 7.48 -2.36 16.07
N THR A 95 6.56 -2.97 15.33
CA THR A 95 6.84 -3.52 14.01
C THR A 95 6.18 -2.64 12.96
N LEU A 96 6.93 -2.31 11.91
CA LEU A 96 6.48 -1.55 10.76
C LEU A 96 6.63 -2.40 9.50
N THR A 97 5.60 -2.42 8.67
CA THR A 97 5.72 -2.93 7.30
C THR A 97 6.24 -1.82 6.40
N VAL A 98 7.51 -1.90 6.02
CA VAL A 98 8.14 -0.97 5.07
C VAL A 98 7.70 -1.35 3.66
N ARG A 99 7.20 -0.38 2.89
CA ARG A 99 6.76 -0.55 1.51
C ARG A 99 7.49 0.42 0.61
N ILE A 100 8.29 -0.13 -0.31
CA ILE A 100 8.97 0.65 -1.34
C ILE A 100 8.12 0.54 -2.60
N LEU A 101 7.47 1.64 -2.98
CA LEU A 101 6.62 1.71 -4.17
C LEU A 101 7.48 1.82 -5.43
N PRO A 102 7.01 1.28 -6.58
CA PRO A 102 7.56 1.63 -7.88
C PRO A 102 7.57 3.14 -8.10
N LYS A 103 8.55 3.61 -8.88
CA LYS A 103 8.68 5.03 -9.24
C LYS A 103 7.42 5.52 -9.95
N ASP A 104 7.01 4.78 -10.98
CA ASP A 104 5.85 5.06 -11.82
C ASP A 104 4.72 4.07 -11.51
N LEU A 105 4.27 4.05 -10.26
CA LEU A 105 3.14 3.22 -9.85
C LEU A 105 1.83 3.83 -10.39
N ALA A 106 1.09 3.04 -11.17
CA ALA A 106 -0.20 3.44 -11.70
C ALA A 106 -1.25 2.36 -11.50
N GLY A 107 -2.52 2.76 -11.46
CA GLY A 107 -3.66 1.86 -11.45
C GLY A 107 -4.08 1.38 -12.82
N THR A 108 -4.71 0.22 -12.88
CA THR A 108 -5.30 -0.36 -14.09
C THR A 108 -6.51 -1.23 -13.74
N ILE A 109 -7.51 -1.31 -14.62
CA ILE A 109 -8.63 -2.26 -14.52
C ILE A 109 -8.58 -3.34 -15.59
N ASP A 110 -7.71 -3.21 -16.59
CA ASP A 110 -7.52 -4.17 -17.70
C ASP A 110 -6.15 -4.87 -17.68
N GLY A 111 -5.30 -4.53 -16.69
CA GLY A 111 -3.95 -5.04 -16.53
C GLY A 111 -2.93 -4.45 -17.50
N LYS A 112 -3.29 -3.42 -18.28
CA LYS A 112 -2.48 -2.94 -19.42
C LYS A 112 -2.41 -1.43 -19.51
N THR A 113 -3.52 -0.74 -19.25
CA THR A 113 -3.68 0.68 -19.48
C THR A 113 -4.16 1.40 -18.22
N THR A 114 -3.80 2.68 -18.11
CA THR A 114 -4.14 3.56 -16.97
C THR A 114 -5.25 4.56 -17.32
N GLY A 115 -5.72 4.56 -18.57
CA GLY A 115 -6.72 5.49 -19.08
C GLY A 115 -8.13 4.90 -19.12
N ASP A 116 -9.03 5.61 -19.80
CA ASP A 116 -10.41 5.16 -19.99
C ASP A 116 -10.44 3.86 -20.81
N LEU A 117 -11.28 2.92 -20.37
CA LEU A 117 -11.48 1.65 -21.03
C LEU A 117 -12.74 1.69 -21.88
N THR A 118 -12.62 1.35 -23.17
CA THR A 118 -13.79 1.20 -24.04
C THR A 118 -14.15 -0.27 -24.19
N LEU A 119 -15.41 -0.58 -23.93
CA LEU A 119 -16.03 -1.90 -24.13
C LEU A 119 -17.17 -1.80 -25.14
N MET A 120 -17.54 -2.94 -25.70
CA MET A 120 -18.74 -3.06 -26.53
C MET A 120 -19.89 -3.59 -25.68
N ALA A 121 -21.12 -3.13 -25.96
CA ALA A 121 -22.32 -3.66 -25.30
C ALA A 121 -22.41 -5.18 -25.49
N GLY A 122 -22.58 -5.90 -24.38
CA GLY A 122 -22.58 -7.36 -24.32
C GLY A 122 -21.19 -8.01 -24.13
N ASP A 123 -20.13 -7.22 -23.96
CA ASP A 123 -18.83 -7.76 -23.52
C ASP A 123 -18.98 -8.41 -22.14
N LYS A 124 -18.44 -9.62 -22.00
CA LYS A 124 -18.53 -10.44 -20.78
C LYS A 124 -17.21 -10.56 -20.03
N ARG A 125 -16.18 -9.85 -20.47
CA ARG A 125 -14.87 -9.94 -19.84
C ARG A 125 -14.94 -9.47 -18.38
N THR A 126 -14.26 -10.19 -17.50
CA THR A 126 -13.98 -9.71 -16.16
C THR A 126 -12.86 -8.67 -16.23
N LEU A 127 -13.11 -7.50 -15.65
CA LEU A 127 -12.07 -6.51 -15.38
C LEU A 127 -11.59 -6.69 -13.93
N GLN A 128 -10.41 -6.17 -13.61
CA GLN A 128 -9.83 -6.34 -12.28
C GLN A 128 -8.99 -5.14 -11.91
N CYS A 129 -9.25 -4.56 -10.73
CA CYS A 129 -8.36 -3.57 -10.14
C CYS A 129 -6.95 -4.17 -9.98
N GLY A 130 -5.97 -3.48 -10.54
CA GLY A 130 -4.57 -3.88 -10.56
C GLY A 130 -3.65 -2.67 -10.53
N LEU A 131 -2.36 -2.96 -10.47
CA LEU A 131 -1.30 -1.97 -10.52
C LEU A 131 -0.41 -2.23 -11.73
N LEU A 132 0.24 -1.18 -12.23
CA LEU A 132 1.36 -1.25 -13.15
C LEU A 132 2.62 -0.78 -12.40
N PRO A 133 3.72 -1.57 -12.41
CA PRO A 133 3.85 -2.88 -13.05
C PRO A 133 2.97 -3.97 -12.40
N SER A 134 2.60 -5.01 -13.17
CA SER A 134 1.57 -6.00 -12.79
C SER A 134 1.92 -6.85 -11.57
N ASP A 135 3.20 -6.97 -11.22
CA ASP A 135 3.69 -7.69 -10.05
C ASP A 135 3.74 -6.80 -8.78
N ALA A 136 3.45 -5.50 -8.89
CA ALA A 136 3.56 -4.56 -7.78
C ALA A 136 2.61 -4.90 -6.64
N ALA A 137 1.36 -5.26 -6.92
CA ALA A 137 0.36 -5.55 -5.89
C ALA A 137 0.80 -6.71 -4.99
N GLU A 138 1.30 -7.79 -5.58
CA GLU A 138 1.84 -8.95 -4.85
C GLU A 138 3.05 -8.56 -4.00
N LYS A 139 4.03 -7.86 -4.60
CA LYS A 139 5.27 -7.45 -3.90
C LYS A 139 5.04 -6.46 -2.76
N LEU A 140 4.02 -5.61 -2.86
CA LEU A 140 3.67 -4.62 -1.85
C LEU A 140 2.82 -5.17 -0.71
N ASN A 141 2.32 -6.41 -0.83
CA ASN A 141 1.52 -7.10 0.19
C ASN A 141 0.38 -6.21 0.72
N GLY A 142 -0.48 -5.79 -0.20
CA GLY A 142 -1.69 -5.01 0.08
C GLY A 142 -2.95 -5.74 -0.37
N LEU A 143 -4.07 -5.13 -0.04
CA LEU A 143 -5.43 -5.61 -0.21
C LEU A 143 -6.21 -4.64 -1.09
N TRP A 144 -7.28 -5.14 -1.69
CA TRP A 144 -8.11 -4.40 -2.63
C TRP A 144 -9.50 -4.12 -2.09
N ASN A 145 -9.98 -2.92 -2.42
CA ASN A 145 -11.39 -2.57 -2.38
C ASN A 145 -11.74 -1.85 -3.69
N ALA A 146 -13.00 -1.94 -4.10
CA ALA A 146 -13.48 -1.30 -5.31
C ALA A 146 -14.95 -0.91 -5.19
N THR A 147 -15.32 0.12 -5.96
CA THR A 147 -16.71 0.56 -6.10
C THR A 147 -16.97 0.99 -7.54
N ALA A 148 -18.17 0.71 -8.05
CA ALA A 148 -18.65 1.24 -9.33
C ALA A 148 -19.61 2.41 -9.08
N ASP A 149 -19.60 3.38 -9.99
CA ASP A 149 -20.53 4.51 -10.02
C ASP A 149 -21.08 4.75 -11.44
N PRO A 150 -22.38 4.56 -11.68
CA PRO A 150 -23.38 4.13 -10.70
C PRO A 150 -23.22 2.65 -10.32
N ALA A 151 -23.67 2.27 -9.13
CA ALA A 151 -23.42 0.94 -8.56
C ALA A 151 -24.03 -0.20 -9.40
N GLU A 152 -25.12 0.06 -10.10
CA GLU A 152 -25.79 -0.88 -11.00
C GLU A 152 -25.06 -1.12 -12.33
N ALA A 153 -24.06 -0.30 -12.67
CA ALA A 153 -23.34 -0.44 -13.93
C ALA A 153 -22.38 -1.65 -13.97
N ALA A 154 -21.96 -2.15 -12.80
CA ALA A 154 -21.10 -3.32 -12.68
C ALA A 154 -21.28 -4.02 -11.33
N THR A 155 -21.08 -5.34 -11.32
CA THR A 155 -21.02 -6.10 -10.06
C THR A 155 -19.58 -6.13 -9.56
N ILE A 156 -19.35 -5.61 -8.35
CA ILE A 156 -18.04 -5.68 -7.71
C ILE A 156 -17.95 -6.97 -6.88
N GLN A 157 -16.95 -7.80 -7.17
CA GLN A 157 -16.66 -9.02 -6.42
C GLN A 157 -15.29 -8.93 -5.76
N ILE A 158 -15.28 -9.04 -4.42
CA ILE A 158 -14.07 -9.02 -3.60
C ILE A 158 -14.12 -10.26 -2.70
N PRO A 159 -13.14 -11.18 -2.76
CA PRO A 159 -13.04 -12.31 -1.85
C PRO A 159 -12.79 -11.85 -0.41
N GLU A 160 -13.07 -12.71 0.57
CA GLU A 160 -12.89 -12.40 2.01
C GLU A 160 -11.44 -12.04 2.38
N ASP A 161 -10.46 -12.52 1.62
CA ASP A 161 -9.05 -12.18 1.81
C ASP A 161 -8.64 -10.85 1.17
N HIS A 162 -9.54 -10.20 0.42
CA HIS A 162 -9.32 -8.95 -0.31
C HIS A 162 -8.09 -8.95 -1.25
N THR A 163 -7.63 -10.13 -1.69
CA THR A 163 -6.43 -10.25 -2.54
C THR A 163 -6.61 -9.72 -3.96
N LYS A 164 -7.86 -9.54 -4.40
CA LYS A 164 -8.24 -8.98 -5.69
C LYS A 164 -9.57 -8.23 -5.58
N ALA A 165 -9.86 -7.36 -6.54
CA ALA A 165 -11.18 -6.80 -6.73
C ALA A 165 -11.57 -6.91 -8.21
N GLU A 166 -12.59 -7.71 -8.49
CA GLU A 166 -13.09 -7.98 -9.83
C GLU A 166 -14.30 -7.09 -10.12
N VAL A 167 -14.34 -6.54 -11.33
CA VAL A 167 -15.45 -5.76 -11.86
C VAL A 167 -16.09 -6.60 -12.95
N LEU A 168 -17.25 -7.15 -12.62
CA LEU A 168 -18.00 -8.06 -13.47
C LEU A 168 -19.12 -7.29 -14.18
N PRO A 169 -19.53 -7.77 -15.36
CA PRO A 169 -20.78 -7.32 -15.96
C PRO A 169 -21.96 -7.35 -14.97
N PRO A 170 -22.89 -6.38 -15.05
CA PRO A 170 -24.04 -6.34 -14.15
C PRO A 170 -25.06 -7.44 -14.43
N THR A 171 -25.02 -8.06 -15.61
CA THR A 171 -25.93 -9.15 -16.01
C THR A 171 -25.22 -10.22 -16.84
N GLU A 172 -25.89 -11.37 -16.99
CA GLU A 172 -25.47 -12.47 -17.88
C GLU A 172 -25.34 -12.05 -19.36
N GLN A 173 -25.97 -10.94 -19.78
CA GLN A 173 -25.83 -10.43 -21.14
C GLN A 173 -24.48 -9.74 -21.37
N GLY A 174 -23.74 -9.36 -20.32
CA GLY A 174 -22.52 -8.58 -20.42
C GLY A 174 -22.72 -7.12 -19.97
N PHE A 175 -21.75 -6.26 -20.23
CA PHE A 175 -21.84 -4.83 -19.92
C PHE A 175 -22.95 -4.17 -20.76
N LEU A 176 -23.70 -3.28 -20.12
CA LEU A 176 -24.87 -2.64 -20.70
C LEU A 176 -24.53 -1.28 -21.29
N GLU A 177 -25.20 -0.93 -22.37
CA GLU A 177 -25.09 0.37 -23.03
C GLU A 177 -25.78 1.51 -22.26
N VAL A 178 -26.63 1.18 -21.29
CA VAL A 178 -27.19 2.16 -20.34
C VAL A 178 -26.60 1.80 -18.97
N PRO A 179 -25.85 2.70 -18.30
CA PRO A 179 -25.75 4.15 -18.54
C PRO A 179 -24.83 4.59 -19.70
N GLY A 180 -24.08 3.68 -20.32
CA GLY A 180 -23.17 3.96 -21.44
C GLY A 180 -21.78 4.39 -20.99
N GLU A 181 -21.67 4.87 -19.75
CA GLU A 181 -20.40 5.05 -19.06
C GLU A 181 -20.55 4.89 -17.55
N PHE A 182 -19.51 4.39 -16.91
CA PHE A 182 -19.44 4.30 -15.45
C PHE A 182 -17.99 4.46 -14.98
N SER A 183 -17.81 4.80 -13.71
CA SER A 183 -16.49 4.91 -13.10
C SER A 183 -16.24 3.74 -12.15
N VAL A 184 -15.03 3.20 -12.17
CA VAL A 184 -14.55 2.24 -11.18
C VAL A 184 -13.50 2.92 -10.33
N ARG A 185 -13.77 3.05 -9.04
CA ARG A 185 -12.79 3.51 -8.04
C ARG A 185 -12.17 2.28 -7.40
N CYS A 186 -10.85 2.17 -7.50
CA CYS A 186 -10.05 1.10 -6.91
C CYS A 186 -9.16 1.66 -5.80
N VAL A 187 -9.15 1.00 -4.64
CA VAL A 187 -8.32 1.36 -3.49
C VAL A 187 -7.43 0.17 -3.13
N PHE A 188 -6.13 0.36 -3.23
CA PHE A 188 -5.13 -0.58 -2.74
C PHE A 188 -4.62 -0.10 -1.39
N TYR A 189 -4.83 -0.91 -0.35
CA TYR A 189 -4.54 -0.54 1.03
C TYR A 189 -3.78 -1.63 1.76
N SER A 190 -3.14 -1.28 2.86
CA SER A 190 -2.37 -2.23 3.65
C SER A 190 -3.29 -3.04 4.59
N PRO A 191 -2.86 -4.22 5.07
CA PRO A 191 -3.58 -4.92 6.15
C PRO A 191 -3.75 -4.09 7.42
N GLU A 192 -2.93 -3.04 7.59
CA GLU A 192 -3.02 -2.05 8.67
C GLU A 192 -3.98 -0.88 8.33
N ASN A 193 -4.80 -1.01 7.28
CA ASN A 193 -5.77 -0.01 6.79
C ASN A 193 -5.18 1.33 6.31
N THR A 194 -3.91 1.35 5.93
CA THR A 194 -3.29 2.53 5.30
C THR A 194 -3.49 2.47 3.79
N VAL A 195 -4.05 3.52 3.18
CA VAL A 195 -4.16 3.61 1.72
C VAL A 195 -2.77 3.69 1.11
N ILE A 196 -2.43 2.75 0.24
CA ILE A 196 -1.15 2.66 -0.47
C ILE A 196 -1.27 3.38 -1.82
N HIS A 197 -2.36 3.11 -2.55
CA HIS A 197 -2.65 3.73 -3.83
C HIS A 197 -4.16 3.75 -4.08
N GLU A 198 -4.63 4.79 -4.73
CA GLU A 198 -6.04 4.96 -5.11
C GLU A 198 -6.11 5.54 -6.51
N PHE A 199 -7.03 5.02 -7.31
CA PHE A 199 -7.29 5.53 -8.65
C PHE A 199 -8.75 5.30 -9.06
N THR A 200 -9.19 6.08 -10.03
CA THR A 200 -10.50 5.93 -10.67
C THR A 200 -10.30 5.86 -12.16
N GLN A 201 -10.89 4.85 -12.81
CA GLN A 201 -10.89 4.72 -14.27
C GLN A 201 -12.32 4.71 -14.80
N LYS A 202 -12.54 5.39 -15.93
CA LYS A 202 -13.82 5.40 -16.63
C LYS A 202 -13.92 4.19 -17.55
N VAL A 203 -15.09 3.58 -17.59
CA VAL A 203 -15.46 2.55 -18.55
C VAL A 203 -16.56 3.11 -19.44
N ILE A 204 -16.35 3.09 -20.75
CA ILE A 204 -17.29 3.56 -21.77
C ILE A 204 -17.79 2.33 -22.53
N VAL A 205 -19.11 2.14 -22.57
CA VAL A 205 -19.76 0.99 -23.23
C VAL A 205 -20.46 1.49 -24.49
N ASN A 206 -19.88 1.19 -25.64
CA ASN A 206 -20.40 1.60 -26.94
C ASN A 206 -21.41 0.59 -27.51
N GLN A 207 -22.29 1.08 -28.38
CA GLN A 207 -23.19 0.22 -29.15
C GLN A 207 -22.44 -0.78 -30.02
N ASN A 208 -22.93 -2.01 -30.03
CA ASN A 208 -22.62 -2.95 -31.10
C ASN A 208 -23.35 -2.48 -32.37
N VAL A 209 -22.64 -1.76 -33.23
CA VAL A 209 -23.12 -1.48 -34.59
C VAL A 209 -23.15 -2.82 -35.33
N LYS A 210 -24.36 -3.33 -35.56
CA LYS A 210 -24.59 -4.46 -36.47
C LYS A 210 -24.45 -4.02 -37.93
#